data_AF-A0A504Z441-F1
#
_entry.id   AF-A0A504Z441-F1
#
_cell.length_a   1.000
_cell.length_b   1.000
_cell.length_c   1.000
_cell.angle_alpha   90.00
_cell.angle_beta   90.00
_cell.angle_gamma   90.00
#
_symmetry.space_group_name_H-M   'P 1'
#
loop_
_entity.id
_entity.type
_entity.pdbx_description
1 polymer ?
#
loop_
_entity_poly.entity_id
_entity_poly.type
_entity_poly.pdbx_seq_one_letter_code
_entity_poly.pdbx_strand_id
1 'polypeptide(L)'
;VIPNIKLAARWHLPLKKIIPKAIALRFTALIIVNEDQKRANTLVISYLPQGPTLTFKLSNVRLRREMRGRRRSKDIEPDILPHLITSRFTTRLGRRTERLIGALFPNESRATPKVHSRTVVFHNQRDFIFFRHFRYQHRVTGSDDTNEPGKERIAMNEVGPR
;
A
#
# COMPACT_ATOMS: atom_id res chain seq x y z
N VAL A 1 -4.89 1.73 -3.56
CA VAL A 1 -3.85 0.87 -2.93
C VAL A 1 -4.23 0.64 -1.50
N ILE A 2 -4.34 1.73 -0.75
CA ILE A 2 -4.97 1.75 0.56
C ILE A 2 -6.51 1.69 0.35
N PRO A 3 -7.23 0.82 1.08
CA PRO A 3 -8.69 0.77 1.04
C PRO A 3 -9.32 1.97 1.76
N ASN A 4 -10.63 2.20 1.60
CA ASN A 4 -11.39 3.25 2.30
C ASN A 4 -10.79 4.67 2.17
N ILE A 5 -10.20 4.98 1.02
CA ILE A 5 -9.59 6.28 0.74
C ILE A 5 -10.55 7.19 -0.03
N LYS A 6 -10.64 8.46 0.39
CA LYS A 6 -11.34 9.51 -0.37
C LYS A 6 -10.31 10.49 -0.92
N LEU A 7 -10.29 10.67 -2.23
CA LEU A 7 -9.43 11.67 -2.87
C LEU A 7 -10.12 13.04 -2.83
N ALA A 8 -9.36 14.07 -2.43
CA ALA A 8 -9.82 15.46 -2.47
C ALA A 8 -8.71 16.35 -3.00
N ALA A 9 -9.04 17.24 -3.94
CA ALA A 9 -8.12 18.26 -4.40
C ALA A 9 -7.94 19.33 -3.31
N ARG A 10 -6.70 19.76 -3.09
CA ARG A 10 -6.39 20.77 -2.06
C ARG A 10 -6.74 22.20 -2.50
N TRP A 11 -6.64 22.53 -3.80
CA TRP A 11 -6.94 23.84 -4.39
C TRP A 11 -6.59 25.04 -3.48
N HIS A 12 -5.33 25.13 -3.04
CA HIS A 12 -4.81 26.21 -2.18
C HIS A 12 -5.42 26.31 -0.77
N LEU A 13 -6.23 25.35 -0.33
CA LEU A 13 -6.75 25.34 1.02
C LEU A 13 -5.63 25.05 2.04
N PRO A 14 -5.51 25.88 3.10
CA PRO A 14 -4.55 25.62 4.17
C PRO A 14 -5.00 24.38 4.98
N LEU A 15 -4.03 23.59 5.43
CA LEU A 15 -4.29 22.37 6.21
C LEU A 15 -5.09 22.67 7.49
N LYS A 16 -4.89 23.86 8.08
CA LYS A 16 -5.65 24.35 9.24
C LYS A 16 -7.17 24.38 9.00
N LYS A 17 -7.63 24.55 7.76
CA LYS A 17 -9.07 24.49 7.39
C LYS A 17 -9.53 23.08 7.01
N ILE A 18 -8.63 22.25 6.47
CA ILE A 18 -8.95 20.88 6.03
C ILE A 18 -9.05 19.93 7.23
N ILE A 19 -8.13 20.03 8.18
CA ILE A 19 -8.06 19.11 9.33
C ILE A 19 -9.36 19.12 10.16
N PRO A 20 -9.94 20.27 10.56
CA PRO A 20 -11.21 20.27 11.30
C PRO A 20 -12.36 19.65 10.51
N LYS A 21 -12.41 19.88 9.19
CA LYS A 21 -13.41 19.25 8.32
C LYS A 21 -13.22 17.75 8.22
N ALA A 22 -11.98 17.27 8.11
CA ALA A 22 -11.69 15.85 8.07
C ALA A 22 -12.09 15.16 9.39
N ILE A 23 -11.83 15.81 10.54
CA ILE A 23 -12.27 15.33 11.86
C ILE A 23 -13.80 15.30 11.95
N ALA A 24 -14.49 16.36 11.50
CA ALA A 24 -15.96 16.41 11.49
C ALA A 24 -16.58 15.32 10.60
N LEU A 25 -15.91 14.98 9.50
CA LEU A 25 -16.29 13.88 8.60
C LEU A 25 -15.80 12.49 9.08
N ARG A 26 -15.24 12.41 10.29
CA ARG A 26 -14.77 11.16 10.93
C ARG A 26 -13.66 10.43 10.17
N PHE A 27 -12.81 11.17 9.45
CA PHE A 27 -11.58 10.59 8.91
C PHE A 27 -10.56 10.34 10.02
N THR A 28 -9.88 9.20 9.94
CA THR A 28 -8.88 8.76 10.92
C THR A 28 -7.45 9.16 10.54
N ALA A 29 -7.19 9.37 9.26
CA ALA A 29 -5.89 9.77 8.76
C ALA A 29 -6.02 10.70 7.55
N LEU A 30 -5.10 11.65 7.45
CA LEU A 30 -4.91 12.53 6.31
C LEU A 30 -3.59 12.17 5.62
N ILE A 31 -3.66 11.83 4.34
CA ILE A 31 -2.48 11.57 3.51
C ILE A 31 -2.30 12.72 2.54
N ILE A 32 -1.13 13.35 2.57
CA ILE A 32 -0.78 14.48 1.72
C ILE A 32 0.38 14.07 0.83
N VAL A 33 0.19 14.20 -0.47
CA VAL A 33 1.24 13.98 -1.47
C VAL A 33 1.68 15.35 -1.98
N ASN A 34 2.96 15.67 -1.78
CA ASN A 34 3.57 16.86 -2.33
C ASN A 34 4.28 16.51 -3.64
N GLU A 35 4.22 17.44 -4.58
CA GLU A 35 4.81 17.33 -5.91
C GLU A 35 5.83 18.45 -6.10
N ASP A 36 6.93 18.12 -6.76
CA ASP A 36 7.92 19.08 -7.24
C ASP A 36 8.26 18.72 -8.70
N GLN A 37 8.29 19.71 -9.59
CA GLN A 37 8.54 19.53 -11.03
C GLN A 37 7.75 18.37 -11.68
N LYS A 38 6.44 18.25 -11.40
CA LYS A 38 5.58 17.15 -11.93
C LYS A 38 5.94 15.76 -11.40
N ARG A 39 6.70 15.66 -10.31
CA ARG A 39 7.12 14.40 -9.68
C ARG A 39 6.76 14.40 -8.20
N ALA A 40 6.16 13.31 -7.73
CA ALA A 40 5.87 13.14 -6.31
C ALA A 40 7.18 13.09 -5.50
N ASN A 41 7.31 13.96 -4.50
CA ASN A 41 8.54 14.17 -3.74
C ASN A 41 8.38 13.82 -2.25
N THR A 42 7.26 14.18 -1.64
CA THR A 42 7.07 13.96 -0.20
C THR A 42 5.70 13.39 0.08
N LEU A 43 5.64 12.41 0.98
CA LEU A 43 4.41 11.84 1.50
C LEU A 43 4.30 12.16 2.98
N VAL A 44 3.24 12.85 3.38
CA VAL A 44 2.94 13.13 4.78
C VAL A 44 1.69 12.37 5.18
N ILE A 45 1.74 11.66 6.30
CA ILE A 45 0.63 10.88 6.86
C ILE A 45 0.39 11.39 8.27
N SER A 46 -0.76 12.03 8.50
CA SER A 46 -1.13 12.59 9.79
C SER A 46 -2.37 11.88 10.33
N TYR A 47 -2.24 11.27 11.50
CA TYR A 47 -3.37 10.62 12.17
C TYR A 47 -4.19 11.65 12.94
N LEU A 48 -5.50 11.59 12.79
CA LEU A 48 -6.45 12.53 13.37
C LEU A 48 -7.20 11.88 14.53
N PRO A 49 -7.70 12.67 15.51
CA PRO A 49 -7.62 14.13 15.62
C PRO A 49 -6.29 14.64 16.21
N GLN A 50 -5.63 13.87 17.09
CA GLN A 50 -4.38 14.24 17.78
C GLN A 50 -3.34 13.12 17.69
N GLY A 51 -3.12 12.62 16.48
CA GLY A 51 -2.19 11.53 16.24
C GLY A 51 -0.80 11.99 15.78
N PRO A 52 0.15 11.05 15.69
CA PRO A 52 1.47 11.34 15.16
C PRO A 52 1.40 11.68 13.68
N THR A 53 2.42 12.41 13.21
CA THR A 53 2.62 12.70 11.78
C THR A 53 3.91 12.07 11.30
N LEU A 54 3.83 11.35 10.19
CA LEU A 54 4.96 10.77 9.49
C LEU A 54 5.23 11.56 8.22
N THR A 55 6.49 11.88 7.99
CA THR A 55 6.94 12.55 6.75
C THR A 55 7.98 11.66 6.09
N PHE A 56 7.70 11.25 4.86
CA PHE A 56 8.59 10.44 4.03
C PHE A 56 9.05 11.25 2.82
N LYS A 57 10.35 11.20 2.56
CA LYS A 57 10.89 11.60 1.26
C LYS A 57 10.71 10.43 0.29
N LEU A 58 10.06 10.69 -0.83
CA LEU A 58 9.87 9.73 -1.90
C LEU A 58 11.06 9.79 -2.86
N SER A 59 11.61 8.64 -3.21
CA SER A 59 12.66 8.50 -4.22
C SER A 59 12.29 7.39 -5.19
N ASN A 60 12.75 7.50 -6.43
CA ASN A 60 12.54 6.50 -7.48
C ASN A 60 11.07 6.12 -7.75
N VAL A 61 10.15 7.07 -7.53
CA VAL A 61 8.71 6.87 -7.78
C VAL A 61 8.48 6.50 -9.23
N ARG A 62 7.88 5.35 -9.46
CA ARG A 62 7.32 4.95 -10.75
C ARG A 62 5.82 4.85 -10.66
N LEU A 63 5.15 5.69 -11.43
CA LEU A 63 3.71 5.66 -11.51
C LEU A 63 3.25 4.43 -12.27
N ARG A 64 2.04 3.94 -11.96
CA ARG A 64 1.45 2.81 -12.67
C ARG A 64 1.42 3.00 -14.19
N ARG A 65 1.25 4.25 -14.66
CA ARG A 65 1.20 4.60 -16.09
C ARG A 65 2.54 4.43 -16.81
N GLU A 66 3.65 4.41 -16.06
CA GLU A 66 5.02 4.33 -16.58
C GLU A 66 5.57 2.90 -16.54
N MET A 67 4.84 1.96 -15.95
CA MET A 67 5.28 0.58 -15.81
C MET A 67 5.09 -0.20 -17.13
N ARG A 68 6.14 -0.89 -17.56
CA ARG A 68 6.11 -1.81 -18.72
C ARG A 68 5.26 -3.03 -18.36
N GLY A 69 4.40 -3.45 -19.29
CA GLY A 69 3.40 -4.50 -19.07
C GLY A 69 2.01 -3.90 -18.91
N ARG A 70 1.43 -3.50 -20.05
CA ARG A 70 0.02 -3.06 -20.20
C ARG A 70 -0.94 -4.24 -19.92
N ARG A 71 -0.87 -4.87 -18.75
CA ARG A 71 -1.95 -5.74 -18.30
C ARG A 71 -2.99 -4.86 -17.63
N ARG A 72 -4.21 -4.96 -18.18
CA ARG A 72 -5.29 -3.98 -18.05
C ARG A 72 -5.70 -3.81 -16.58
N SER A 73 -6.53 -2.81 -16.31
CA SER A 73 -7.23 -2.58 -15.04
C SER A 73 -7.88 -3.83 -14.41
N LYS A 74 -8.05 -4.92 -15.18
CA LYS A 74 -8.54 -6.24 -14.75
C LYS A 74 -7.64 -6.97 -13.73
N ASP A 75 -6.39 -6.56 -13.52
CA ASP A 75 -5.49 -7.24 -12.55
C ASP A 75 -5.69 -6.82 -11.09
N ILE A 76 -6.45 -5.76 -10.83
CA ILE A 76 -6.73 -5.33 -9.45
C ILE A 76 -8.23 -5.43 -9.26
N GLU A 77 -8.64 -6.52 -8.63
CA GLU A 77 -10.03 -6.73 -8.23
C GLU A 77 -10.38 -5.71 -7.13
N PRO A 78 -11.44 -4.90 -7.32
CA PRO A 78 -11.76 -3.80 -6.44
C PRO A 78 -12.14 -4.26 -5.02
N ASP A 79 -12.72 -5.45 -4.89
CA ASP A 79 -13.27 -5.97 -3.63
C ASP A 79 -12.26 -6.83 -2.83
N ILE A 80 -11.04 -6.98 -3.33
CA ILE A 80 -10.00 -7.74 -2.63
C ILE A 80 -9.22 -6.82 -1.69
N LEU A 81 -9.34 -7.12 -0.40
CA LEU A 81 -8.48 -6.53 0.63
C LEU A 81 -7.02 -6.88 0.38
N PRO A 82 -6.11 -5.90 0.35
CA PRO A 82 -4.69 -6.18 0.19
C PRO A 82 -4.15 -6.89 1.42
N HIS A 83 -3.34 -7.93 1.24
CA HIS A 83 -2.47 -8.45 2.27
C HIS A 83 -1.28 -7.50 2.49
N LEU A 84 -0.95 -7.20 3.73
CA LEU A 84 0.11 -6.27 4.11
C LEU A 84 1.32 -7.05 4.63
N ILE A 85 2.45 -6.90 3.94
CA ILE A 85 3.73 -7.44 4.38
C ILE A 85 4.63 -6.29 4.80
N THR A 86 5.06 -6.29 6.06
CA THR A 86 6.05 -5.36 6.59
C THR A 86 7.29 -6.16 6.97
N SER A 87 8.47 -5.73 6.54
CA SER A 87 9.72 -6.48 6.74
C SER A 87 10.83 -5.57 7.26
N ARG A 88 11.65 -6.11 8.18
CA ARG A 88 12.87 -5.48 8.71
C ARG A 88 12.66 -4.15 9.46
N PHE A 89 11.50 -3.98 10.11
CA PHE A 89 11.23 -2.90 11.05
C PHE A 89 11.64 -3.28 12.49
N THR A 90 12.92 -3.59 12.72
CA THR A 90 13.38 -4.20 13.98
C THR A 90 13.58 -3.21 15.12
N THR A 91 14.01 -1.98 14.82
CA THR A 91 14.31 -0.93 15.79
C THR A 91 13.03 -0.40 16.45
N ARG A 92 13.15 0.27 17.62
CA ARG A 92 11.99 0.88 18.31
C ARG A 92 11.25 1.88 17.42
N LEU A 93 11.99 2.70 16.69
CA LEU A 93 11.44 3.62 15.70
C LEU A 93 10.80 2.86 14.54
N GLY A 94 11.49 1.84 14.02
CA GLY A 94 11.00 0.99 12.94
C GLY A 94 9.64 0.36 13.27
N ARG A 95 9.51 -0.28 14.44
CA ARG A 95 8.23 -0.86 14.90
C ARG A 95 7.12 0.18 15.04
N ARG A 96 7.46 1.41 15.46
CA ARG A 96 6.48 2.51 15.53
C ARG A 96 6.04 2.92 14.13
N THR A 97 6.97 3.07 13.19
CA THR A 97 6.68 3.39 11.80
C THR A 97 5.84 2.29 11.14
N GLU A 98 6.18 1.02 11.36
CA GLU A 98 5.41 -0.14 10.90
C GLU A 98 3.97 -0.12 11.43
N ARG A 99 3.79 0.08 12.74
CA ARG A 99 2.46 0.17 13.35
C ARG A 99 1.61 1.25 12.73
N LEU A 100 2.20 2.42 12.48
CA LEU A 100 1.53 3.53 11.84
C LEU A 100 1.17 3.20 10.39
N ILE A 101 2.14 2.82 9.55
CA ILE A 101 1.88 2.41 8.16
C ILE A 101 0.77 1.36 8.10
N GLY A 102 0.86 0.33 8.94
CA GLY A 102 -0.13 -0.73 8.96
C GLY A 102 -1.47 -0.36 9.61
N ALA A 103 -1.61 0.81 10.24
CA ALA A 103 -2.91 1.34 10.70
C ALA A 103 -3.71 2.00 9.56
N LEU A 104 -3.11 2.19 8.38
CA LEU A 104 -3.84 2.61 7.17
C LEU A 104 -4.61 1.46 6.53
N PHE A 105 -4.32 0.23 6.95
CA PHE A 105 -4.92 -0.98 6.41
C PHE A 105 -5.85 -1.62 7.46
N PRO A 106 -6.93 -2.26 7.03
CA PRO A 106 -7.78 -3.07 7.90
C PRO A 106 -6.98 -4.18 8.59
N ASN A 107 -7.45 -4.64 9.74
CA ASN A 107 -6.76 -5.69 10.49
C ASN A 107 -6.67 -7.00 9.71
N GLU A 108 -7.70 -7.28 8.88
CA GLU A 108 -7.78 -8.43 7.98
C GLU A 108 -6.65 -8.44 6.94
N SER A 109 -6.09 -7.27 6.60
CA SER A 109 -4.92 -7.18 5.71
C SER A 109 -3.69 -7.88 6.29
N ARG A 110 -3.60 -8.07 7.61
CA ARG A 110 -2.48 -8.77 8.26
C ARG A 110 -2.75 -10.25 8.50
N ALA A 111 -3.98 -10.72 8.27
CA ALA A 111 -4.33 -12.13 8.38
C ALA A 111 -3.75 -12.95 7.22
N THR A 112 -3.90 -14.26 7.30
CA THR A 112 -3.48 -15.20 6.25
C THR A 112 -4.05 -14.77 4.89
N PRO A 113 -3.21 -14.65 3.85
CA PRO A 113 -3.66 -14.21 2.54
C PRO A 113 -4.63 -15.22 1.92
N LYS A 114 -5.65 -14.71 1.23
CA LYS A 114 -6.56 -15.51 0.40
C LYS A 114 -5.83 -16.02 -0.87
N VAL A 115 -6.32 -17.10 -1.46
CA VAL A 115 -5.77 -17.77 -2.66
C VAL A 115 -5.56 -16.82 -3.85
N HIS A 116 -6.35 -15.75 -3.92
CA HIS A 116 -6.13 -14.62 -4.83
C HIS A 116 -5.98 -13.37 -3.99
N SER A 117 -4.73 -12.96 -3.74
CA SER A 117 -4.45 -11.80 -2.91
C SER A 117 -3.64 -10.76 -3.66
N ARG A 118 -4.17 -9.55 -3.63
CA ARG A 118 -3.37 -8.35 -3.79
C ARG A 118 -2.45 -8.24 -2.57
N THR A 119 -1.17 -7.96 -2.77
CA THR A 119 -0.24 -7.79 -1.66
C THR A 119 0.53 -6.49 -1.78
N VAL A 120 0.60 -5.78 -0.67
CA VAL A 120 1.37 -4.56 -0.49
C VAL A 120 2.54 -4.88 0.43
N VAL A 121 3.75 -4.57 -0.01
CA VAL A 121 4.98 -4.85 0.72
C VAL A 121 5.67 -3.53 1.10
N PHE A 122 6.03 -3.41 2.37
CA PHE A 122 6.93 -2.40 2.89
C PHE A 122 8.16 -3.11 3.43
N HIS A 123 9.27 -3.01 2.71
CA HIS A 123 10.53 -3.64 3.10
C HIS A 123 11.54 -2.59 3.51
N ASN A 124 11.94 -2.58 4.78
CA ASN A 124 12.91 -1.64 5.29
C ASN A 124 14.35 -2.16 5.10
N GLN A 125 15.21 -1.36 4.48
CA GLN A 125 16.62 -1.69 4.31
C GLN A 125 17.47 -0.42 4.37
N ARG A 126 18.36 -0.34 5.37
CA ARG A 126 19.24 0.82 5.61
C ARG A 126 18.46 2.15 5.61
N ASP A 127 17.33 2.16 6.32
CA ASP A 127 16.38 3.29 6.42
C ASP A 127 15.68 3.70 5.12
N PHE A 128 15.80 2.90 4.06
CA PHE A 128 14.94 2.98 2.87
C PHE A 128 13.80 1.99 2.99
N ILE A 129 12.57 2.48 2.90
CA ILE A 129 11.38 1.65 2.84
C ILE A 129 11.01 1.45 1.37
N PHE A 130 11.26 0.25 0.86
CA PHE A 130 10.83 -0.14 -0.47
C PHE A 130 9.35 -0.50 -0.44
N PHE A 131 8.57 0.27 -1.18
CA PHE A 131 7.16 0.00 -1.41
C PHE A 131 7.00 -0.85 -2.68
N ARG A 132 6.27 -1.96 -2.58
CA ARG A 132 5.91 -2.80 -3.73
C ARG A 132 4.47 -3.22 -3.66
N HIS A 133 3.88 -3.39 -4.83
CA HIS A 133 2.49 -3.76 -4.96
C HIS A 133 2.32 -4.87 -5.99
N PHE A 134 2.08 -6.06 -5.46
CA PHE A 134 2.01 -7.31 -6.21
C PHE A 134 0.59 -7.87 -6.24
N ARG A 135 0.36 -8.74 -7.21
CA ARG A 135 -0.77 -9.66 -7.27
C ARG A 135 -0.19 -11.07 -7.26
N TYR A 136 -0.62 -11.88 -6.30
CA TYR A 136 -0.31 -13.30 -6.25
C TYR A 136 -1.41 -14.11 -6.91
N GLN A 137 -1.01 -15.10 -7.70
CA GLN A 137 -1.89 -16.11 -8.26
C GLN A 137 -1.35 -17.48 -7.86
N HIS A 138 -2.12 -18.21 -7.06
CA HIS A 138 -1.81 -19.60 -6.77
C HIS A 138 -2.13 -20.42 -8.03
N ARG A 139 -1.15 -21.20 -8.49
CA ARG A 139 -1.29 -22.13 -9.61
C ARG A 139 -0.93 -23.52 -9.09
N VAL A 140 -1.85 -24.46 -9.26
CA VAL A 140 -1.55 -25.87 -9.05
C VAL A 140 -1.12 -26.44 -10.40
N THR A 141 0.09 -26.96 -10.48
CA THR A 141 0.64 -27.55 -11.72
C THR A 141 0.64 -29.07 -11.56
N GLY A 142 -0.07 -29.78 -12.46
CA GLY A 142 -0.10 -31.25 -12.51
C GLY A 142 -1.43 -31.89 -12.08
N SER A 143 -2.57 -31.48 -12.66
CA SER A 143 -3.83 -32.25 -12.56
C SER A 143 -4.04 -33.13 -13.79
N ASP A 144 -3.00 -33.84 -14.21
CA ASP A 144 -3.12 -34.91 -15.21
C ASP A 144 -3.13 -36.25 -14.46
N ASP A 145 -4.32 -36.87 -14.39
CA ASP A 145 -4.67 -38.29 -14.20
C ASP A 145 -3.98 -39.19 -13.15
N THR A 146 -2.99 -38.74 -12.39
CA THR A 146 -2.43 -39.48 -11.24
C THR A 146 -2.74 -38.77 -9.92
N ASN A 147 -3.22 -39.55 -8.95
CA ASN A 147 -3.68 -39.15 -7.60
C ASN A 147 -2.58 -38.53 -6.68
N GLU A 148 -1.55 -37.89 -7.24
CA GLU A 148 -0.52 -37.21 -6.47
C GLU A 148 -0.85 -35.71 -6.27
N PRO A 149 -0.65 -35.14 -5.07
CA PRO A 149 -0.87 -33.71 -4.85
C PRO A 149 0.11 -32.89 -5.70
N GLY A 150 -0.41 -32.22 -6.74
CA GLY A 150 0.36 -31.38 -7.65
C GLY A 150 1.14 -30.28 -6.92
N LYS A 151 2.29 -29.88 -7.48
CA LYS A 151 3.14 -28.83 -6.90
C LYS A 151 2.46 -27.46 -6.99
N GLU A 152 2.17 -26.88 -5.83
CA GLU A 152 1.66 -25.52 -5.72
C GLU A 152 2.78 -24.51 -6.05
N ARG A 153 2.49 -23.59 -6.96
CA ARG A 153 3.39 -22.50 -7.36
C ARG A 153 2.67 -21.18 -7.23
N ILE A 154 3.35 -20.19 -6.68
CA ILE A 154 2.82 -18.82 -6.57
C ILE A 154 3.44 -17.99 -7.69
N ALA A 155 2.61 -17.55 -8.64
CA ALA A 155 3.02 -16.58 -9.64
C ALA A 155 2.82 -15.16 -9.09
N MET A 156 3.84 -14.31 -9.22
CA MET A 156 3.82 -12.93 -8.72
C MET A 156 3.94 -11.93 -9.87
N ASN A 157 2.99 -11.00 -9.95
CA ASN A 157 3.00 -9.91 -10.94
C ASN A 157 3.00 -8.55 -10.23
N GLU A 158 3.84 -7.61 -10.66
CA GLU A 158 3.83 -6.23 -10.15
C GLU A 158 2.70 -5.44 -10.83
N VAL A 159 1.75 -4.91 -10.05
CA VAL A 159 0.47 -4.38 -10.58
C VAL A 159 0.22 -2.90 -10.28
N GLY A 160 0.99 -2.27 -9.41
CA GLY A 160 0.87 -0.83 -9.18
C GLY A 160 2.18 -0.14 -8.83
N PRO A 161 2.11 1.14 -8.40
CA PRO A 161 3.28 2.00 -8.30
C PRO A 161 4.32 1.44 -7.34
N ARG A 162 5.55 1.90 -7.49
CA ARG A 162 6.71 1.54 -6.67
C ARG A 162 7.62 2.73 -6.43
#